data_AF-X8CRA8-F1
#
_entry.id   AF-X8CRA8-F1
#
_cell.length_a   1.000
_cell.length_b   1.000
_cell.length_c   1.000
_cell.angle_alpha   90.00
_cell.angle_beta   90.00
_cell.angle_gamma   90.00
#
_symmetry.space_group_name_H-M   'P 1'
#
loop_
_entity.id
_entity.type
_entity.pdbx_description
1 polymer ?
#
loop_
_entity_poly.entity_id
_entity_poly.type
_entity_poly.pdbx_seq_one_letter_code
_entity_poly.pdbx_strand_id
1 'polypeptide(L)'
;MYIARLARMLVLGPLGESVGRIRDVVISISIVRQQPRVLGLVVDLATRRSIFIPILRVASIEPNAVTLSTGNVSLRHFVQRPGEVLAIGQVLDTQVKVNDPELPELAGLDVVVTDLGIEQNRTRDWMVSRVAVRTHRRLGRRGPVHVVDWQSVQGLTPSALALPGQGVAQLLGQFEGRKPVDVADAIRGLPAKRRYEVLRALNDDRLADILQELPEQDQAEVLSQLGTERSADVLEEMDPDDAADLLGMLNPTDAEMLLTRMDPDESAPVRRLLTHSPDTAGGLMTSNPVVLTPTRRSRRRWHGSAIRT
;
A
#
# COMPACT_ATOMS: atom_id res chain seq x y z
N MET A 1 20.57 8.11 13.44
CA MET A 1 20.09 6.81 12.89
C MET A 1 19.12 7.10 11.75
N TYR A 2 19.00 6.25 10.74
CA TYR A 2 18.09 6.48 9.62
C TYR A 2 16.80 5.66 9.72
N ILE A 3 15.65 6.27 9.40
CA ILE A 3 14.33 5.67 9.54
C ILE A 3 14.13 4.47 8.61
N ALA A 4 14.63 4.50 7.37
CA ALA A 4 14.43 3.38 6.44
C ALA A 4 15.04 2.07 6.96
N ARG A 5 16.04 2.14 7.84
CA ARG A 5 16.61 0.96 8.52
C ARG A 5 15.65 0.31 9.51
N LEU A 6 14.71 1.08 10.06
CA LEU A 6 13.72 0.59 11.02
C LEU A 6 12.67 -0.29 10.35
N ALA A 7 12.43 -0.10 9.05
CA ALA A 7 11.45 -0.88 8.31
C ALA A 7 11.74 -2.39 8.45
N ARG A 8 10.70 -3.17 8.76
CA ARG A 8 10.72 -4.64 8.88
C ARG A 8 11.56 -5.20 10.03
N MET A 9 12.19 -4.37 10.85
CA MET A 9 12.86 -4.81 12.08
C MET A 9 11.88 -5.46 13.05
N LEU A 10 12.36 -6.45 13.79
CA LEU A 10 11.56 -7.10 14.84
C LEU A 10 11.37 -6.16 16.03
N VAL A 11 10.17 -6.17 16.59
CA VAL A 11 9.88 -5.51 17.86
C VAL A 11 9.75 -6.58 18.93
N LEU A 12 10.63 -6.49 19.93
CA LEU A 12 10.73 -7.45 21.02
C LEU A 12 10.27 -6.81 22.32
N GLY A 13 9.54 -7.56 23.14
CA GLY A 13 9.25 -7.15 24.51
C GLY A 13 10.46 -7.31 25.43
N PRO A 14 10.33 -6.92 26.71
CA PRO A 14 11.45 -6.90 27.66
C PRO A 14 11.99 -8.29 28.01
N LEU A 15 11.24 -9.37 27.74
CA LEU A 15 11.68 -10.76 27.94
C LEU A 15 12.15 -11.42 26.64
N GLY A 16 12.28 -10.65 25.55
CA GLY A 16 12.69 -11.14 24.23
C GLY A 16 11.54 -11.75 23.41
N GLU A 17 10.31 -11.64 23.87
CA GLU A 17 9.12 -12.09 23.14
C GLU A 17 8.87 -11.23 21.90
N SER A 18 8.55 -11.86 20.76
CA SER A 18 8.27 -11.14 19.53
C SER A 18 6.87 -10.54 19.54
N VAL A 19 6.77 -9.21 19.47
CA VAL A 19 5.52 -8.47 19.32
C VAL A 19 5.08 -8.41 17.85
N GLY A 20 6.01 -8.12 16.95
CA GLY A 20 5.71 -7.92 15.54
C GLY A 20 6.87 -7.33 14.76
N ARG A 21 6.57 -6.71 13.61
CA ARG A 21 7.56 -6.03 12.77
C ARG A 21 7.18 -4.58 12.52
N ILE A 22 8.18 -3.70 12.48
CA ILE A 22 7.94 -2.29 12.19
C ILE A 22 7.45 -2.14 10.75
N ARG A 23 6.26 -1.55 10.60
CA ARG A 23 5.68 -1.13 9.33
C ARG A 23 6.11 0.28 8.99
N ASP A 24 6.01 1.19 9.95
CA ASP A 24 6.26 2.62 9.76
C ASP A 24 6.69 3.33 11.04
N VAL A 25 7.11 4.58 10.92
CA VAL A 25 7.45 5.48 12.02
C VAL A 25 6.55 6.70 11.95
N VAL A 26 5.86 7.01 13.03
CA VAL A 26 4.98 8.17 13.12
C VAL A 26 5.79 9.36 13.60
N ILE A 27 5.76 10.45 12.83
CA ILE A 27 6.38 11.73 13.18
C ILE A 27 5.32 12.82 13.30
N SER A 28 5.58 13.82 14.14
CA SER A 28 4.77 15.03 14.20
C SER A 28 5.12 15.94 13.02
N ILE A 29 4.12 16.54 12.39
CA ILE A 29 4.33 17.61 11.43
C ILE A 29 3.50 18.84 11.79
N SER A 30 4.05 20.02 11.57
CA SER A 30 3.40 21.29 11.88
C SER A 30 3.52 22.24 10.71
N ILE A 31 2.52 23.13 10.60
CA ILE A 31 2.51 24.25 9.65
C ILE A 31 3.62 25.24 10.01
N VAL A 32 3.80 25.47 11.32
CA VAL A 32 4.95 26.20 11.84
C VAL A 32 6.11 25.21 11.79
N ARG A 33 7.11 25.48 10.95
CA ARG A 33 8.22 24.61 10.54
C ARG A 33 9.17 24.24 11.70
N GLN A 34 8.60 23.62 12.72
CA GLN A 34 9.25 23.06 13.88
C GLN A 34 9.92 21.74 13.49
N GLN A 35 10.95 21.38 14.25
CA GLN A 35 11.61 20.10 14.04
C GLN A 35 10.66 18.94 14.39
N PRO A 36 10.42 17.98 13.48
CA PRO A 36 9.55 16.85 13.72
C PRO A 36 10.05 15.98 14.87
N ARG A 37 9.15 15.62 15.78
CA ARG A 37 9.38 14.60 16.80
C ARG A 37 8.91 13.26 16.31
N VAL A 38 9.64 12.20 16.62
CA VAL A 38 9.16 10.83 16.46
C VAL A 38 8.18 10.57 17.59
N LEU A 39 6.93 10.24 17.24
CA LEU A 39 5.86 9.98 18.20
C LEU A 39 5.78 8.49 18.56
N GLY A 40 6.10 7.61 17.62
CA GLY A 40 6.07 6.18 17.84
C GLY A 40 6.28 5.36 16.58
N LEU A 41 6.03 4.06 16.71
CA LEU A 41 6.20 3.05 15.68
C LEU A 41 4.83 2.46 15.34
N VAL A 42 4.59 2.24 14.05
CA VAL A 42 3.50 1.39 13.57
C VAL A 42 4.06 -0.01 13.41
N VAL A 43 3.44 -0.99 14.08
CA VAL A 43 3.94 -2.37 14.14
C VAL A 43 2.87 -3.32 13.63
N ASP A 44 3.24 -4.12 12.63
CA ASP A 44 2.42 -5.22 12.12
C ASP A 44 2.57 -6.44 13.04
N LEU A 45 1.43 -6.89 13.55
CA LEU A 45 1.30 -8.12 14.32
C LEU A 45 1.17 -9.32 13.38
N ALA A 46 1.43 -10.52 13.91
CA ALA A 46 1.22 -11.78 13.18
C ALA A 46 -0.22 -11.96 12.68
N THR A 47 -1.20 -11.32 13.35
CA THR A 47 -2.62 -11.34 12.99
C THR A 47 -2.98 -10.40 11.84
N ARG A 48 -1.99 -9.91 11.06
CA ARG A 48 -2.15 -8.92 9.97
C ARG A 48 -2.80 -7.59 10.40
N ARG A 49 -2.79 -7.28 11.70
CA ARG A 49 -3.25 -6.00 12.25
C ARG A 49 -2.06 -5.11 12.56
N SER A 50 -2.19 -3.82 12.27
CA SER A 50 -1.18 -2.82 12.67
C SER A 50 -1.61 -2.09 13.94
N ILE A 51 -0.68 -1.93 14.86
CA ILE A 51 -0.87 -1.24 16.13
C ILE A 51 0.13 -0.09 16.28
N PHE A 52 -0.16 0.85 17.17
CA PHE A 52 0.74 1.95 17.50
C PHE A 52 1.48 1.71 18.82
N ILE A 53 2.79 1.83 18.78
CA ILE A 53 3.66 1.78 19.95
C ILE A 53 4.28 3.17 20.15
N PRO A 54 3.95 3.88 21.25
CA PRO A 54 4.57 5.17 21.55
C PRO A 54 6.09 5.07 21.65
N ILE A 55 6.81 6.07 21.16
CA ILE A 55 8.29 6.07 21.17
C ILE A 55 8.86 5.95 22.59
N LEU A 56 8.12 6.46 23.59
CA LEU A 56 8.48 6.39 25.01
C LEU A 56 8.53 4.95 25.56
N ARG A 57 7.94 3.99 24.85
CA ARG A 57 8.00 2.57 25.22
C ARG A 57 9.19 1.84 24.59
N VAL A 58 9.93 2.48 23.70
CA VAL A 58 11.15 1.91 23.12
C VAL A 58 12.31 2.09 24.10
N ALA A 59 12.90 0.98 24.54
CA ALA A 59 14.05 0.98 25.44
C ALA A 59 15.36 1.17 24.67
N SER A 60 15.57 0.36 23.64
CA SER A 60 16.73 0.44 22.76
C SER A 60 16.36 0.16 21.30
N ILE A 61 17.14 0.74 20.38
CA ILE A 61 17.12 0.38 18.97
C ILE A 61 18.47 -0.26 18.66
N GLU A 62 18.45 -1.58 18.50
CA GLU A 62 19.62 -2.39 18.17
C GLU A 62 19.74 -2.56 16.65
N PRO A 63 20.85 -3.09 16.11
CA PRO A 63 21.00 -3.21 14.65
C PRO A 63 19.91 -4.03 13.94
N ASN A 64 19.29 -4.99 14.63
CA ASN A 64 18.34 -5.96 14.05
C ASN A 64 16.95 -5.99 14.73
N ALA A 65 16.80 -5.36 15.89
CA ALA A 65 15.55 -5.35 16.65
C ALA A 65 15.37 -4.05 17.44
N VAL A 66 14.11 -3.75 17.75
CA VAL A 66 13.72 -2.71 18.70
C VAL A 66 13.18 -3.39 19.95
N THR A 67 13.72 -3.05 21.11
CA THR A 67 13.27 -3.60 22.38
C THR A 67 12.34 -2.64 23.10
N LEU A 68 11.30 -3.17 23.72
CA LEU A 68 10.34 -2.39 24.49
C LEU A 68 10.70 -2.41 25.98
N SER A 69 10.47 -1.29 26.64
CA SER A 69 10.63 -1.15 28.09
C SER A 69 9.61 -1.97 28.88
N THR A 70 8.43 -2.24 28.29
CA THR A 70 7.33 -2.98 28.92
C THR A 70 6.68 -3.95 27.93
N GLY A 71 6.22 -5.09 28.42
CA GLY A 71 5.59 -6.13 27.58
C GLY A 71 4.11 -5.87 27.24
N ASN A 72 3.44 -4.99 27.99
CA ASN A 72 2.02 -4.72 27.77
C ASN A 72 1.82 -3.73 26.63
N VAL A 73 1.36 -4.19 25.46
CA VAL A 73 1.10 -3.34 24.30
C VAL A 73 -0.39 -3.19 24.02
N SER A 74 -0.81 -1.99 23.60
CA SER A 74 -2.19 -1.76 23.15
C SER A 74 -2.45 -2.47 21.83
N LEU A 75 -3.47 -3.32 21.79
CA LEU A 75 -3.90 -4.03 20.57
C LEU A 75 -4.92 -3.24 19.73
N ARG A 76 -5.17 -1.97 20.08
CA ARG A 76 -6.04 -1.09 19.29
C ARG A 76 -5.44 -0.89 17.91
N HIS A 77 -6.30 -0.98 16.89
CA HIS A 77 -5.91 -0.70 15.52
C HIS A 77 -5.30 0.70 15.42
N PHE A 78 -4.21 0.82 14.68
CA PHE A 78 -3.60 2.11 14.41
C PHE A 78 -4.51 2.97 13.55
N VAL A 79 -4.80 4.18 14.03
CA VAL A 79 -5.46 5.22 13.27
C VAL A 79 -4.59 6.47 13.35
N GLN A 80 -4.20 7.00 12.19
CA GLN A 80 -3.41 8.22 12.09
C GLN A 80 -4.22 9.42 12.59
N ARG A 81 -3.63 10.24 13.47
CA ARG A 81 -4.28 11.45 13.98
C ARG A 81 -3.91 12.69 13.16
N PRO A 82 -4.71 13.76 13.21
CA PRO A 82 -4.33 15.03 12.60
C PRO A 82 -2.99 15.55 13.12
N GLY A 83 -2.11 15.98 12.22
CA GLY A 83 -0.75 16.44 12.55
C GLY A 83 0.29 15.31 12.70
N GLU A 84 -0.11 14.06 12.53
CA GLU A 84 0.78 12.91 12.45
C GLU A 84 1.04 12.55 10.98
N VAL A 85 2.26 12.16 10.67
CA VAL A 85 2.68 11.70 9.34
C VAL A 85 3.47 10.40 9.47
N LEU A 86 3.28 9.52 8.52
CA LEU A 86 4.05 8.29 8.37
C LEU A 86 5.35 8.59 7.62
N ALA A 87 6.49 8.43 8.30
CA ALA A 87 7.78 8.76 7.73
C ALA A 87 8.09 7.91 6.49
N ILE A 88 7.89 6.58 6.57
CA ILE A 88 8.21 5.66 5.47
C ILE A 88 7.14 5.75 4.40
N GLY A 89 5.86 5.68 4.78
CA GLY A 89 4.75 5.63 3.83
C GLY A 89 4.36 6.97 3.20
N GLN A 90 4.71 8.12 3.80
CA GLN A 90 4.30 9.44 3.32
C GLN A 90 5.45 10.43 3.08
N VAL A 91 6.56 10.35 3.80
CA VAL A 91 7.66 11.34 3.64
C VAL A 91 8.71 10.87 2.64
N LEU A 92 9.10 9.59 2.69
CA LEU A 92 10.02 9.04 1.70
C LEU A 92 9.40 9.15 0.30
N ASP A 93 10.27 9.32 -0.70
CA ASP A 93 9.93 9.55 -2.11
C ASP A 93 9.14 10.85 -2.40
N THR A 94 8.99 11.74 -1.42
CA THR A 94 8.39 13.07 -1.65
C THR A 94 9.37 14.01 -2.33
N GLN A 95 8.88 14.83 -3.28
CA GLN A 95 9.69 15.89 -3.86
C GLN A 95 9.76 17.10 -2.94
N VAL A 96 10.97 17.57 -2.72
CA VAL A 96 11.29 18.68 -1.85
C VAL A 96 12.27 19.60 -2.55
N LYS A 97 12.36 20.84 -2.08
CA LYS A 97 13.41 21.78 -2.47
C LYS A 97 14.41 21.91 -1.35
N VAL A 98 15.68 21.93 -1.69
CA VAL A 98 16.75 22.12 -0.72
C VAL A 98 17.34 23.51 -0.89
N ASN A 99 17.39 24.26 0.19
CA ASN A 99 18.07 25.53 0.27
C ASN A 99 19.14 25.43 1.36
N ASP A 100 20.27 24.83 1.01
CA ASP A 100 21.42 24.64 1.89
C ASP A 100 22.61 25.45 1.35
N PRO A 101 23.16 26.42 2.10
CA PRO A 101 24.32 27.20 1.67
C PRO A 101 25.56 26.36 1.35
N GLU A 102 25.69 25.18 1.98
CA GLU A 102 26.82 24.27 1.75
C GLU A 102 26.67 23.45 0.46
N LEU A 103 25.46 23.39 -0.13
CA LEU A 103 25.14 22.62 -1.32
C LEU A 103 24.40 23.49 -2.37
N PRO A 104 25.06 24.51 -2.95
CA PRO A 104 24.43 25.40 -3.93
C PRO A 104 24.01 24.68 -5.21
N GLU A 105 24.62 23.53 -5.52
CA GLU A 105 24.27 22.66 -6.64
C GLU A 105 22.85 22.06 -6.55
N LEU A 106 22.26 21.99 -5.36
CA LEU A 106 20.89 21.52 -5.16
C LEU A 106 19.86 22.67 -5.17
N ALA A 107 20.32 23.92 -5.11
CA ALA A 107 19.45 25.08 -5.02
C ALA A 107 18.57 25.22 -6.28
N GLY A 108 17.25 25.31 -6.06
CA GLY A 108 16.27 25.47 -7.14
C GLY A 108 15.93 24.18 -7.90
N LEU A 109 16.56 23.05 -7.58
CA LEU A 109 16.21 21.74 -8.14
C LEU A 109 15.15 21.05 -7.27
N ASP A 110 14.25 20.32 -7.93
CA ASP A 110 13.37 19.37 -7.24
C ASP A 110 14.16 18.09 -6.97
N VAL A 111 14.26 17.73 -5.69
CA VAL A 111 14.97 16.54 -5.21
C VAL A 111 14.01 15.64 -4.45
N VAL A 112 14.32 14.36 -4.36
CA VAL A 112 13.46 13.35 -3.74
C VAL A 112 14.04 12.96 -2.38
N VAL A 113 13.20 12.88 -1.35
CA VAL A 113 13.58 12.37 -0.03
C VAL A 113 13.79 10.87 -0.10
N THR A 114 14.97 10.41 0.31
CA THR A 114 15.34 8.99 0.31
C THR A 114 15.36 8.38 1.71
N ASP A 115 15.65 9.18 2.72
CA ASP A 115 15.65 8.74 4.12
C ASP A 115 15.56 9.93 5.08
N LEU A 116 15.19 9.65 6.33
CA LEU A 116 15.17 10.62 7.42
C LEU A 116 16.11 10.18 8.53
N GLY A 117 17.03 11.07 8.90
CA GLY A 117 17.92 10.89 10.04
C GLY A 117 17.23 11.34 11.33
N ILE A 118 17.06 10.42 12.26
CA ILE A 118 16.56 10.66 13.61
C ILE A 118 17.68 10.57 14.65
N GLU A 119 17.60 11.45 15.63
CA GLU A 119 18.54 11.56 16.74
C GLU A 119 17.78 11.86 18.02
N GLN A 120 18.34 11.38 19.13
CA GLN A 120 17.78 11.63 20.45
C GLN A 120 18.42 12.89 21.03
N ASN A 121 17.59 13.83 21.49
CA ASN A 121 18.05 15.06 22.10
C ASN A 121 18.40 14.87 23.60
N ARG A 122 18.81 15.96 24.27
CA ARG A 122 19.14 15.94 25.71
C ARG A 122 17.96 15.55 26.62
N THR A 123 16.72 15.82 26.21
CA THR A 123 15.50 15.45 26.95
C THR A 123 15.03 14.03 26.63
N ARG A 124 15.82 13.24 25.88
CA ARG A 124 15.50 11.90 25.42
C ARG A 124 14.36 11.82 24.39
N ASP A 125 13.98 12.95 23.80
CA ASP A 125 13.03 12.97 22.69
C ASP A 125 13.74 12.63 21.39
N TRP A 126 13.14 11.75 20.60
CA TRP A 126 13.60 11.44 19.26
C TRP A 126 13.09 12.51 18.30
N MET A 127 14.00 13.12 17.55
CA MET A 127 13.70 14.17 16.58
C MET A 127 14.31 13.86 15.23
N VAL A 128 13.66 14.29 14.15
CA VAL A 128 14.23 14.25 12.80
C VAL A 128 15.21 15.41 12.68
N SER A 129 16.50 15.12 12.54
CA SER A 129 17.56 16.13 12.42
C SER A 129 18.13 16.25 11.01
N ARG A 130 18.16 15.14 10.26
CA ARG A 130 18.73 15.10 8.91
C ARG A 130 17.72 14.57 7.91
N VAL A 131 17.88 14.97 6.66
CA VAL A 131 17.12 14.45 5.52
C VAL A 131 18.12 14.02 4.46
N ALA A 132 18.04 12.76 4.04
CA ALA A 132 18.81 12.27 2.92
C ALA A 132 18.00 12.49 1.64
N VAL A 133 18.53 13.27 0.70
CA VAL A 133 17.88 13.62 -0.57
C VAL A 133 18.69 13.14 -1.76
N ARG A 134 18.03 12.97 -2.91
CA ARG A 134 18.70 12.70 -4.19
C ARG A 134 18.10 13.53 -5.31
N THR A 135 18.91 13.86 -6.31
CA THR A 135 18.40 14.39 -7.58
C THR A 135 17.78 13.27 -8.42
N HIS A 136 16.62 13.53 -9.02
CA HIS A 136 15.99 12.62 -9.98
C HIS A 136 16.53 12.90 -11.38
N ARG A 137 17.38 12.02 -11.94
CA ARG A 137 17.92 12.18 -13.30
C ARG A 137 17.06 11.43 -14.32
N ARG A 138 16.79 12.05 -15.48
CA ARG A 138 15.90 11.56 -16.56
C ARG A 138 16.28 10.22 -17.21
N LEU A 139 17.45 9.64 -16.91
CA LEU A 139 17.98 8.45 -17.60
C LEU A 139 18.19 7.22 -16.69
N GLY A 140 17.42 7.08 -15.61
CA GLY A 140 17.50 5.92 -14.69
C GLY A 140 18.78 5.84 -13.84
N ARG A 141 19.75 6.75 -14.06
CA ARG A 141 20.94 6.86 -13.21
C ARG A 141 20.58 7.52 -11.88
N ARG A 142 20.58 6.71 -10.84
CA ARG A 142 20.54 7.08 -9.43
C ARG A 142 21.68 8.07 -9.10
N GLY A 143 21.35 9.36 -8.92
CA GLY A 143 22.30 10.41 -8.51
C GLY A 143 22.84 10.20 -7.08
N PRO A 144 23.92 10.88 -6.68
CA PRO A 144 24.44 10.79 -5.31
C PRO A 144 23.38 11.18 -4.28
N VAL A 145 23.47 10.57 -3.09
CA VAL A 145 22.63 10.94 -1.94
C VAL A 145 23.35 12.04 -1.17
N HIS A 146 22.65 13.15 -0.94
CA HIS A 146 23.12 14.25 -0.12
C HIS A 146 22.37 14.25 1.21
N VAL A 147 23.06 14.51 2.31
CA VAL A 147 22.45 14.57 3.64
C VAL A 147 22.46 16.02 4.09
N VAL A 148 21.28 16.59 4.28
CA VAL A 148 21.08 17.99 4.65
C VAL A 148 20.39 18.11 6.00
N ASP A 149 20.49 19.28 6.62
CA ASP A 149 19.72 19.58 7.82
C ASP A 149 18.22 19.66 7.49
N TRP A 150 17.36 19.23 8.42
CA TRP A 150 15.91 19.37 8.29
C TRP A 150 15.48 20.81 7.92
N GLN A 151 16.14 21.81 8.50
CA GLN A 151 15.81 23.22 8.27
C GLN A 151 16.07 23.66 6.81
N SER A 152 17.00 23.00 6.12
CA SER A 152 17.32 23.27 4.71
C SER A 152 16.25 22.71 3.74
N VAL A 153 15.30 21.86 4.19
CA VAL A 153 14.38 21.11 3.29
C VAL A 153 12.96 21.66 3.24
N GLN A 154 12.58 22.31 2.15
CA GLN A 154 11.25 22.89 1.92
C GLN A 154 10.33 21.92 1.19
N GLY A 155 9.02 22.00 1.44
CA GLY A 155 8.02 21.12 0.80
C GLY A 155 7.53 19.97 1.67
N LEU A 156 8.07 19.79 2.87
CA LEU A 156 7.54 18.86 3.88
C LEU A 156 6.56 19.60 4.80
N THR A 157 5.38 19.93 4.27
CA THR A 157 4.28 20.53 5.04
C THR A 157 3.09 19.57 5.08
N PRO A 158 2.17 19.69 6.06
CA PRO A 158 0.97 18.85 6.09
C PRO A 158 0.19 18.90 4.77
N SER A 159 0.07 20.08 4.16
CA SER A 159 -0.61 20.28 2.88
C SER A 159 0.14 19.61 1.72
N ALA A 160 1.47 19.72 1.67
CA ALA A 160 2.27 19.13 0.61
C ALA A 160 2.30 17.59 0.68
N LEU A 161 2.38 17.03 1.89
CA LEU A 161 2.28 15.58 2.12
C LEU A 161 0.86 15.04 1.96
N ALA A 162 -0.15 15.92 2.03
CA ALA A 162 -1.53 15.58 1.73
C ALA A 162 -1.91 15.78 0.26
N LEU A 163 -1.02 16.30 -0.60
CA LEU A 163 -1.31 16.48 -2.02
C LEU A 163 -1.24 15.12 -2.75
N PRO A 164 -2.31 14.74 -3.49
CA PRO A 164 -2.32 13.53 -4.30
C PRO A 164 -1.34 13.66 -5.48
N GLY A 165 -0.55 12.62 -5.76
CA GLY A 165 0.05 12.45 -7.10
C GLY A 165 1.54 12.08 -7.18
N GLN A 166 2.40 12.54 -6.27
CA GLN A 166 3.86 12.40 -6.51
C GLN A 166 4.45 11.00 -6.26
N GLY A 167 3.93 10.22 -5.31
CA GLY A 167 4.39 8.84 -5.11
C GLY A 167 3.43 7.77 -5.68
N VAL A 168 2.32 8.18 -6.32
CA VAL A 168 1.44 7.22 -6.99
C VAL A 168 2.14 6.66 -8.22
N ALA A 169 2.75 7.51 -9.06
CA ALA A 169 3.48 7.06 -10.25
C ALA A 169 4.62 6.09 -9.92
N GLN A 170 5.35 6.31 -8.83
CA GLN A 170 6.43 5.41 -8.39
C GLN A 170 5.90 4.09 -7.81
N LEU A 171 4.78 4.13 -7.06
CA LEU A 171 4.12 2.92 -6.58
C LEU A 171 3.54 2.11 -7.75
N LEU A 172 2.92 2.76 -8.72
CA LEU A 172 2.44 2.12 -9.95
C LEU A 172 3.59 1.45 -10.70
N GLY A 173 4.73 2.13 -10.86
CA GLY A 173 5.93 1.54 -11.45
C GLY A 173 6.52 0.36 -10.65
N GLN A 174 6.26 0.24 -9.34
CA GLN A 174 6.64 -0.95 -8.55
C GLN A 174 5.66 -2.11 -8.72
N PHE A 175 4.41 -1.81 -9.10
CA PHE A 175 3.34 -2.77 -9.34
C PHE A 175 3.28 -3.27 -10.78
N GLU A 176 3.93 -2.56 -11.71
CA GLU A 176 4.12 -3.02 -13.09
C GLU A 176 4.75 -4.42 -13.13
N GLY A 177 4.08 -5.33 -13.83
CA GLY A 177 4.54 -6.72 -14.00
C GLY A 177 4.38 -7.63 -12.78
N ARG A 178 3.82 -7.15 -11.66
CA ARG A 178 3.49 -8.01 -10.50
C ARG A 178 2.16 -8.73 -10.69
N LYS A 179 1.92 -9.80 -9.92
CA LYS A 179 0.62 -10.47 -9.92
C LYS A 179 -0.43 -9.64 -9.16
N PRO A 180 -1.71 -9.68 -9.56
CA PRO A 180 -2.79 -8.94 -8.87
C PRO A 180 -2.83 -9.18 -7.36
N VAL A 181 -2.75 -10.44 -6.91
CA VAL A 181 -2.71 -10.82 -5.48
C VAL A 181 -1.59 -10.13 -4.70
N ASP A 182 -0.38 -10.03 -5.27
CA ASP A 182 0.76 -9.39 -4.60
C ASP A 182 0.55 -7.86 -4.49
N VAL A 183 -0.11 -7.27 -5.49
CA VAL A 183 -0.43 -5.86 -5.52
C VAL A 183 -1.57 -5.54 -4.55
N ALA A 184 -2.61 -6.38 -4.50
CA ALA A 184 -3.71 -6.26 -3.55
C ALA A 184 -3.21 -6.31 -2.09
N ASP A 185 -2.33 -7.26 -1.76
CA ASP A 185 -1.69 -7.34 -0.44
C ASP A 185 -0.85 -6.09 -0.12
N ALA A 186 -0.09 -5.58 -1.10
CA ALA A 186 0.70 -4.36 -0.93
C ALA A 186 -0.19 -3.12 -0.71
N ILE A 187 -1.26 -2.98 -1.50
CA ILE A 187 -2.22 -1.88 -1.45
C ILE A 187 -3.02 -1.90 -0.14
N ARG A 188 -3.34 -3.08 0.39
CA ARG A 188 -3.95 -3.23 1.73
C ARG A 188 -3.05 -2.64 2.82
N GLY A 189 -1.74 -2.77 2.64
CA GLY A 189 -0.69 -2.17 3.45
C GLY A 189 -0.52 -0.65 3.27
N LEU A 190 -1.35 0.03 2.49
CA LEU A 190 -1.34 1.50 2.37
C LEU A 190 -2.42 2.15 3.25
N PRO A 191 -2.22 3.40 3.70
CA PRO A 191 -3.28 4.21 4.30
C PRO A 191 -4.47 4.39 3.33
N ALA A 192 -5.70 4.43 3.83
CA ALA A 192 -6.93 4.46 3.02
C ALA A 192 -6.91 5.51 1.90
N LYS A 193 -6.52 6.75 2.22
CA LYS A 193 -6.37 7.83 1.23
C LYS A 193 -5.40 7.45 0.10
N ARG A 194 -4.26 6.83 0.44
CA ARG A 194 -3.23 6.47 -0.53
C ARG A 194 -3.60 5.24 -1.36
N ARG A 195 -4.24 4.26 -0.72
CA ARG A 195 -4.87 3.12 -1.40
C ARG A 195 -5.80 3.63 -2.50
N TYR A 196 -6.71 4.54 -2.17
CA TYR A 196 -7.62 5.13 -3.14
C TYR A 196 -6.90 5.90 -4.25
N GLU A 197 -5.91 6.75 -3.92
CA GLU A 197 -5.12 7.47 -4.91
C GLU A 197 -4.42 6.55 -5.92
N VAL A 198 -3.91 5.40 -5.45
CA VAL A 198 -3.28 4.38 -6.30
C VAL A 198 -4.31 3.68 -7.16
N LEU A 199 -5.40 3.18 -6.56
CA LEU A 199 -6.44 2.44 -7.28
C LEU A 199 -7.10 3.31 -8.36
N ARG A 200 -7.39 4.56 -8.05
CA ARG A 200 -7.93 5.55 -9.00
C ARG A 200 -6.96 5.84 -10.17
N ALA A 201 -5.67 5.63 -10.00
CA ALA A 201 -4.68 5.90 -11.05
C ALA A 201 -4.41 4.69 -11.97
N LEU A 202 -4.94 3.51 -11.64
CA LEU A 202 -4.92 2.33 -12.51
C LEU A 202 -5.93 2.49 -13.66
N ASN A 203 -5.74 1.77 -14.76
CA ASN A 203 -6.79 1.55 -15.76
C ASN A 203 -7.77 0.48 -15.25
N ASP A 204 -8.93 0.39 -15.90
CA ASP A 204 -10.07 -0.33 -15.34
C ASP A 204 -9.85 -1.86 -15.35
N ASP A 205 -9.25 -2.45 -16.39
CA ASP A 205 -8.89 -3.89 -16.43
C ASP A 205 -7.96 -4.26 -15.27
N ARG A 206 -6.93 -3.44 -15.04
CA ARG A 206 -5.94 -3.73 -14.00
C ARG A 206 -6.51 -3.50 -12.61
N LEU A 207 -7.41 -2.54 -12.49
CA LEU A 207 -8.12 -2.26 -11.25
C LEU A 207 -9.06 -3.42 -10.92
N ALA A 208 -9.80 -3.96 -11.89
CA ALA A 208 -10.66 -5.12 -11.75
C ALA A 208 -9.89 -6.34 -11.23
N ASP A 209 -8.79 -6.71 -11.89
CA ASP A 209 -7.86 -7.78 -11.46
C ASP A 209 -7.45 -7.64 -9.98
N ILE A 210 -7.07 -6.43 -9.57
CA ILE A 210 -6.57 -6.16 -8.21
C ILE A 210 -7.72 -6.13 -7.20
N LEU A 211 -8.89 -5.64 -7.61
CA LEU A 211 -10.07 -5.51 -6.76
C LEU A 211 -10.61 -6.89 -6.38
N GLN A 212 -10.67 -7.84 -7.32
CA GLN A 212 -11.06 -9.23 -7.08
C GLN A 212 -10.26 -9.88 -5.94
N GLU A 213 -8.97 -9.54 -5.82
CA GLU A 213 -8.06 -10.09 -4.81
C GLU A 213 -8.12 -9.37 -3.45
N LEU A 214 -8.84 -8.25 -3.37
CA LEU A 214 -9.06 -7.54 -2.11
C LEU A 214 -10.17 -8.22 -1.29
N PRO A 215 -10.15 -8.10 0.04
CA PRO A 215 -11.27 -8.55 0.85
C PRO A 215 -12.53 -7.77 0.49
N GLU A 216 -13.66 -8.48 0.43
CA GLU A 216 -15.01 -7.97 0.20
C GLU A 216 -15.32 -6.56 0.79
N GLN A 217 -14.97 -6.32 2.06
CA GLN A 217 -15.18 -5.02 2.70
C GLN A 217 -14.35 -3.89 2.08
N ASP A 218 -13.10 -4.18 1.71
CA ASP A 218 -12.22 -3.21 1.04
C ASP A 218 -12.73 -2.95 -0.39
N GLN A 219 -13.29 -3.96 -1.07
CA GLN A 219 -13.85 -3.81 -2.42
C GLN A 219 -15.03 -2.82 -2.45
N ALA A 220 -16.00 -3.01 -1.53
CA ALA A 220 -17.16 -2.13 -1.40
C ALA A 220 -16.75 -0.68 -1.04
N GLU A 221 -15.75 -0.51 -0.16
CA GLU A 221 -15.21 0.81 0.17
C GLU A 221 -14.63 1.50 -1.07
N VAL A 222 -13.89 0.77 -1.91
CA VAL A 222 -13.29 1.29 -3.14
C VAL A 222 -14.36 1.71 -4.14
N LEU A 223 -15.37 0.86 -4.41
CA LEU A 223 -16.48 1.20 -5.32
C LEU A 223 -17.23 2.46 -4.89
N SER A 224 -17.45 2.64 -3.58
CA SER A 224 -18.14 3.83 -3.05
C SER A 224 -17.39 5.14 -3.33
N GLN A 225 -16.06 5.07 -3.53
CA GLN A 225 -15.22 6.24 -3.76
C GLN A 225 -14.88 6.47 -5.24
N LEU A 226 -14.98 5.45 -6.11
CA LEU A 226 -14.68 5.59 -7.54
C LEU A 226 -15.76 6.38 -8.31
N GLY A 227 -17.00 6.38 -7.79
CA GLY A 227 -18.15 7.02 -8.43
C GLY A 227 -18.83 6.08 -9.43
N THR A 228 -20.12 6.30 -9.67
CA THR A 228 -21.00 5.32 -10.33
C THR A 228 -20.53 4.87 -11.71
N GLU A 229 -20.17 5.79 -12.61
CA GLU A 229 -19.75 5.46 -13.98
C GLU A 229 -18.53 4.55 -13.98
N ARG A 230 -17.46 4.99 -13.29
CA ARG A 230 -16.21 4.24 -13.24
C ARG A 230 -16.33 2.90 -12.51
N SER A 231 -17.19 2.86 -11.48
CA SER A 231 -17.49 1.60 -10.80
C SER A 231 -18.18 0.60 -11.74
N ALA A 232 -19.03 1.06 -12.66
CA ALA A 232 -19.62 0.21 -13.69
C ALA A 232 -18.55 -0.29 -14.68
N ASP A 233 -17.71 0.61 -15.20
CA ASP A 233 -16.62 0.24 -16.13
C ASP A 233 -15.68 -0.83 -15.51
N VAL A 234 -15.34 -0.69 -14.21
CA VAL A 234 -14.51 -1.68 -13.51
C VAL A 234 -15.24 -3.01 -13.30
N LEU A 235 -16.54 -2.98 -13.03
CA LEU A 235 -17.35 -4.20 -12.87
C LEU A 235 -17.52 -4.96 -14.18
N GLU A 236 -17.50 -4.28 -15.32
CA GLU A 236 -17.52 -4.91 -16.66
C GLU A 236 -16.25 -5.71 -16.93
N GLU A 237 -15.10 -5.24 -16.43
CA GLU A 237 -13.81 -5.91 -16.58
C GLU A 237 -13.56 -7.02 -15.51
N MET A 238 -14.49 -7.22 -14.57
CA MET A 238 -14.40 -8.26 -13.55
C MET A 238 -14.97 -9.60 -14.02
N ASP A 239 -14.48 -10.69 -13.43
CA ASP A 239 -15.11 -12.00 -13.60
C ASP A 239 -16.58 -11.94 -13.10
N PRO A 240 -17.56 -12.47 -13.85
CA PRO A 240 -18.99 -12.26 -13.54
C PRO A 240 -19.45 -12.77 -12.17
N ASP A 241 -18.80 -13.81 -11.64
CA ASP A 241 -19.00 -14.35 -10.29
C ASP A 241 -18.50 -13.38 -9.21
N ASP A 242 -17.29 -12.86 -9.34
CA ASP A 242 -16.76 -11.87 -8.40
C ASP A 242 -17.56 -10.56 -8.43
N ALA A 243 -17.99 -10.11 -9.62
CA ALA A 243 -18.86 -8.95 -9.76
C ALA A 243 -20.23 -9.18 -9.09
N ALA A 244 -20.80 -10.39 -9.22
CA ALA A 244 -22.05 -10.74 -8.57
C ALA A 244 -21.93 -10.79 -7.04
N ASP A 245 -20.86 -11.37 -6.52
CA ASP A 245 -20.59 -11.40 -5.07
C ASP A 245 -20.43 -9.98 -4.50
N LEU A 246 -19.67 -9.12 -5.20
CA LEU A 246 -19.47 -7.73 -4.82
C LEU A 246 -20.78 -6.93 -4.81
N LEU A 247 -21.59 -7.04 -5.87
CA LEU A 247 -22.88 -6.37 -5.95
C LEU A 247 -23.89 -6.92 -4.93
N GLY A 248 -23.82 -8.21 -4.59
CA GLY A 248 -24.66 -8.85 -3.59
C GLY A 248 -24.48 -8.31 -2.17
N MET A 249 -23.34 -7.68 -1.88
CA MET A 249 -23.08 -7.01 -0.60
C MET A 249 -23.62 -5.58 -0.52
N LEU A 250 -23.87 -4.96 -1.67
CA LEU A 250 -24.40 -3.59 -1.72
C LEU A 250 -25.89 -3.59 -1.40
N ASN A 251 -26.43 -2.40 -1.10
CA ASN A 251 -27.88 -2.30 -1.02
C ASN A 251 -28.49 -2.49 -2.43
N PRO A 252 -29.72 -3.04 -2.54
CA PRO A 252 -30.32 -3.36 -3.84
C PRO A 252 -30.43 -2.17 -4.80
N THR A 253 -30.57 -0.96 -4.26
CA THR A 253 -30.66 0.28 -5.06
C THR A 253 -29.33 0.60 -5.74
N ASP A 254 -28.23 0.53 -5.00
CA ASP A 254 -26.89 0.82 -5.52
C ASP A 254 -26.44 -0.26 -6.51
N ALA A 255 -26.75 -1.52 -6.23
CA ALA A 255 -26.47 -2.63 -7.13
C ALA A 255 -27.20 -2.47 -8.48
N GLU A 256 -28.50 -2.18 -8.45
CA GLU A 256 -29.29 -1.99 -9.68
C GLU A 256 -28.85 -0.73 -10.44
N MET A 257 -28.43 0.32 -9.75
CA MET A 257 -27.88 1.52 -10.36
C MET A 257 -26.60 1.21 -11.15
N LEU A 258 -25.67 0.44 -10.57
CA LEU A 258 -24.44 0.03 -11.24
C LEU A 258 -24.73 -0.91 -12.42
N LEU A 259 -25.59 -1.91 -12.24
CA LEU A 259 -26.00 -2.83 -13.31
C LEU A 259 -26.73 -2.15 -14.48
N THR A 260 -27.37 -1.00 -14.24
CA THR A 260 -28.01 -0.20 -15.30
C THR A 260 -27.01 0.65 -16.06
N ARG A 261 -25.85 0.92 -15.46
CA ARG A 261 -24.76 1.67 -16.07
C ARG A 261 -23.81 0.80 -16.88
N MET A 262 -23.72 -0.48 -16.51
CA MET A 262 -22.96 -1.46 -17.27
C MET A 262 -23.54 -1.70 -18.68
N ASP A 263 -22.70 -2.16 -19.60
CA ASP A 263 -23.15 -2.69 -20.89
C ASP A 263 -24.16 -3.85 -20.66
N PRO A 264 -25.28 -3.89 -21.41
CA PRO A 264 -26.25 -4.98 -21.33
C PRO A 264 -25.66 -6.39 -21.51
N ASP A 265 -24.66 -6.55 -22.38
CA ASP A 265 -24.06 -7.85 -22.67
C ASP A 265 -23.19 -8.35 -21.51
N GLU A 266 -22.47 -7.44 -20.82
CA GLU A 266 -21.64 -7.74 -19.65
C GLU A 266 -22.45 -7.84 -18.35
N SER A 267 -23.51 -7.04 -18.19
CA SER A 267 -24.38 -7.10 -17.00
C SER A 267 -25.32 -8.31 -16.99
N ALA A 268 -25.68 -8.85 -18.16
CA ALA A 268 -26.56 -10.01 -18.28
C ALA A 268 -26.07 -11.26 -17.51
N PRO A 269 -24.81 -11.72 -17.62
CA PRO A 269 -24.30 -12.83 -16.80
C PRO A 269 -24.32 -12.53 -15.30
N VAL A 270 -23.94 -11.32 -14.89
CA VAL A 270 -23.94 -10.90 -13.47
C VAL A 270 -25.34 -10.93 -12.87
N ARG A 271 -26.35 -10.42 -13.60
CA ARG A 271 -27.77 -10.47 -13.19
C ARG A 271 -28.28 -11.90 -13.00
N ARG A 272 -27.84 -12.84 -13.82
CA ARG A 272 -28.20 -14.27 -13.66
C ARG A 272 -27.57 -14.86 -12.40
N LEU A 273 -26.34 -14.51 -12.08
CA LEU A 273 -25.65 -15.01 -10.87
C LEU A 273 -26.27 -14.43 -9.60
N LEU A 274 -26.66 -13.16 -9.59
CA LEU A 274 -27.38 -12.52 -8.48
C LEU A 274 -28.75 -13.13 -8.19
N THR A 275 -29.36 -13.85 -9.14
CA THR A 275 -30.63 -14.56 -8.93
C THR A 275 -30.44 -15.93 -8.26
N HIS A 276 -29.20 -16.42 -8.16
CA HIS A 276 -28.85 -17.66 -7.48
C HIS A 276 -28.34 -17.38 -6.06
N SER A 277 -28.79 -18.13 -5.05
CA SER A 277 -28.23 -17.99 -3.70
C SER A 277 -26.74 -18.40 -3.68
N PRO A 278 -25.89 -17.72 -2.89
CA PRO A 278 -24.44 -17.98 -2.83
C PRO A 278 -24.09 -19.42 -2.41
N ASP A 279 -24.97 -20.10 -1.68
CA ASP A 279 -24.78 -21.50 -1.24
C ASP A 279 -25.22 -22.56 -2.28
N THR A 280 -25.50 -22.16 -3.53
CA THR A 280 -25.96 -23.06 -4.58
C THR A 280 -24.87 -23.33 -5.62
N ALA A 281 -24.94 -24.48 -6.28
CA ALA A 281 -23.99 -24.83 -7.33
C ALA A 281 -23.91 -23.79 -8.48
N GLY A 282 -24.94 -22.96 -8.67
CA GLY A 282 -24.94 -21.86 -9.63
C GLY A 282 -24.22 -20.59 -9.15
N GLY A 283 -24.09 -20.38 -7.83
CA GLY A 283 -23.35 -19.24 -7.25
C GLY A 283 -21.85 -19.47 -7.17
N LEU A 284 -21.39 -20.74 -7.18
CA LEU A 284 -19.97 -21.12 -7.11
C LEU A 284 -19.37 -21.52 -8.48
N MET A 285 -20.10 -21.31 -9.57
CA MET A 285 -19.70 -21.75 -10.92
C MET A 285 -19.19 -20.58 -11.76
N THR A 286 -17.94 -20.66 -12.20
CA THR A 286 -17.37 -19.79 -13.23
C THR A 286 -18.12 -19.96 -14.57
N SER A 287 -18.44 -18.84 -15.22
CA SER A 287 -19.25 -18.80 -16.46
C SER A 287 -18.48 -19.13 -17.75
N ASN A 288 -17.16 -19.30 -17.68
CA ASN A 288 -16.28 -19.52 -18.84
C ASN A 288 -15.59 -20.90 -18.84
N PRO A 289 -16.31 -22.01 -19.10
CA PRO A 289 -15.72 -23.33 -19.15
C PRO A 289 -14.95 -23.55 -20.45
N VAL A 290 -13.78 -24.19 -20.37
CA VAL A 290 -13.09 -24.72 -21.57
C VAL A 290 -13.85 -25.97 -22.06
N VAL A 291 -14.66 -25.81 -23.10
CA VAL A 291 -15.43 -26.90 -23.70
C VAL A 291 -14.61 -27.62 -24.77
N LEU A 292 -14.30 -28.90 -24.54
CA LEU A 292 -13.69 -29.77 -25.54
C LEU A 292 -14.76 -30.60 -26.24
N THR A 293 -14.79 -30.56 -27.57
CA THR A 293 -15.61 -31.46 -28.38
C THR A 293 -14.97 -32.85 -28.40
N PRO A 294 -15.75 -33.96 -28.27
CA PRO A 294 -15.20 -35.30 -28.26
C PRO A 294 -14.76 -35.71 -29.68
N THR A 295 -13.56 -35.28 -30.08
CA THR A 295 -12.87 -35.81 -31.26
C THR A 295 -11.91 -36.91 -30.83
N ARG A 296 -12.30 -38.16 -31.15
CA ARG A 296 -11.48 -39.35 -30.95
C ARG A 296 -10.23 -39.31 -31.84
N ARG A 297 -9.07 -39.25 -31.18
CA ARG A 297 -7.95 -40.23 -31.19
C ARG A 297 -6.58 -39.54 -31.28
N SER A 298 -5.99 -39.21 -30.13
CA SER A 298 -4.58 -38.84 -30.04
C SER A 298 -3.70 -40.09 -30.20
N ARG A 299 -3.18 -40.32 -31.41
CA ARG A 299 -2.01 -41.19 -31.60
C ARG A 299 -0.76 -40.33 -31.35
N ARG A 300 -0.37 -40.14 -30.08
CA ARG A 300 1.00 -39.74 -29.75
C ARG A 300 1.78 -40.99 -29.35
N ARG A 301 2.66 -41.42 -30.27
CA ARG A 301 3.74 -42.38 -29.98
C ARG A 301 4.61 -41.77 -28.90
N TRP A 302 4.58 -42.35 -27.70
CA TRP A 302 5.68 -42.22 -26.76
C TRP A 302 6.85 -43.04 -27.31
N HIS A 303 7.95 -42.38 -27.67
CA HIS A 303 9.23 -43.06 -27.89
C HIS A 303 9.78 -43.43 -26.51
N GLY A 304 9.61 -44.70 -26.14
CA GLY A 304 10.33 -45.29 -25.02
C GLY A 304 11.79 -45.51 -25.44
N SER A 305 12.70 -44.76 -24.81
CA SER A 305 14.12 -45.09 -24.80
C SER A 305 14.32 -46.19 -23.75
N ALA A 306 14.68 -47.38 -24.21
CA ALA A 306 15.03 -48.53 -23.39
C ALA A 306 16.50 -48.43 -22.93
N ILE A 307 16.76 -48.65 -21.64
CA ILE A 307 18.09 -49.05 -21.13
C ILE A 307 17.89 -50.11 -20.03
N ARG A 308 18.67 -51.20 -20.17
CA ARG A 308 18.84 -52.45 -19.37
C ARG A 308 17.90 -53.60 -19.74
N THR A 309 18.38 -54.78 -20.13
CA THR A 309 19.73 -55.41 -20.05
C THR A 309 19.93 -56.32 -21.25
#